data_AF-A0A382T7K7-F1
#
_entry.id   AF-A0A382T7K7-F1
#
_cell.length_a   1.000
_cell.length_b   1.000
_cell.length_c   1.000
_cell.angle_alpha   90.00
_cell.angle_beta   90.00
_cell.angle_gamma   90.00
#
_symmetry.space_group_name_H-M   'P 1'
#
loop_
_entity.id
_entity.type
_entity.pdbx_description
1 polymer ?
#
loop_
_entity_poly.entity_id
_entity_poly.type
_entity_poly.pdbx_seq_one_letter_code
_entity_poly.pdbx_strand_id
1 'polypeptide(L)'
;GVRSSRRRRFQVLEVLVGDSSGQVRAVFFNQGFLLDVLVPHQSVVLFGKVEEGRFGGGLQFQNPDYEIVAEKRLGSDQPGIHTGRIVPVYERLGTVTSKMIRRIVHAALKEVPFDLEDPLPDEVRRECKLVDRFSALNQAHFPDTGASIDELNRFASLAQRRLIFEEFFFFQLGLAERRRKTDAARKPHKIDINDRIRRAALSVLPFRLTKDQKLVLKEIVADMQKTRPMNRLLQGDVGSGKTIVALLGALVAMENGLQVAMMSPTELLAEQHFLNVSKLLKHSRFKTVLVTGTMNAKDRRKSW
;
A
#
# COMPACT_ATOMS: atom_id res chain seq x y z
N GLY A 1 -1.84 -3.72 -46.82
CA GLY A 1 -3.11 -3.56 -47.56
C GLY A 1 -4.29 -3.55 -46.61
N VAL A 2 -5.38 -2.85 -46.94
CA VAL A 2 -6.60 -2.80 -46.09
C VAL A 2 -7.65 -3.75 -46.63
N ARG A 3 -8.18 -4.62 -45.78
CA ARG A 3 -9.34 -5.47 -46.08
C ARG A 3 -10.55 -4.96 -45.30
N SER A 4 -11.65 -4.71 -46.02
CA SER A 4 -12.96 -4.50 -45.42
C SER A 4 -13.54 -5.87 -45.02
N SER A 5 -13.99 -6.00 -43.77
CA SER A 5 -14.69 -7.20 -43.31
C SER A 5 -16.19 -7.14 -43.65
N ARG A 6 -16.85 -8.31 -43.67
CA ARG A 6 -18.31 -8.45 -43.88
C ARG A 6 -19.16 -7.71 -42.82
N ARG A 7 -18.56 -7.27 -41.70
CA ARG A 7 -19.21 -6.42 -40.69
C ARG A 7 -19.03 -4.95 -41.02
N ARG A 8 -20.14 -4.20 -41.16
CA ARG A 8 -20.15 -2.74 -41.36
C ARG A 8 -19.25 -2.05 -40.32
N ARG A 9 -18.35 -1.16 -40.76
CA ARG A 9 -17.37 -0.38 -39.98
C ARG A 9 -16.18 -1.15 -39.36
N PHE A 10 -15.94 -2.40 -39.72
CA PHE A 10 -14.76 -3.14 -39.27
C PHE A 10 -13.65 -3.12 -40.35
N GLN A 11 -12.53 -2.47 -40.05
CA GLN A 11 -11.37 -2.37 -40.93
C GLN A 11 -10.23 -3.24 -40.43
N VAL A 12 -9.57 -3.95 -41.33
CA VAL A 12 -8.38 -4.74 -41.03
C VAL A 12 -7.24 -4.23 -41.89
N LEU A 13 -6.20 -3.67 -41.25
CA LEU A 13 -4.96 -3.33 -41.93
C LEU A 13 -3.97 -4.48 -41.73
N GLU A 14 -3.48 -5.02 -42.85
CA GLU A 14 -2.41 -6.02 -42.85
C GLU A 14 -1.12 -5.36 -43.36
N VAL A 15 -0.07 -5.40 -42.53
CA VAL A 15 1.28 -4.95 -42.87
C VAL A 15 2.18 -6.18 -42.92
N LEU A 16 2.96 -6.30 -43.99
CA LEU A 16 3.95 -7.36 -44.13
C LEU A 16 5.31 -6.78 -43.74
N VAL A 17 5.94 -7.37 -42.74
CA VAL A 17 7.27 -6.96 -42.26
C VAL A 17 8.22 -8.11 -42.49
N GLY A 18 9.39 -7.84 -43.06
CA GLY A 18 10.37 -8.87 -43.35
C GLY A 18 11.79 -8.41 -43.09
N ASP A 19 12.65 -9.39 -42.84
CA ASP A 19 14.09 -9.25 -42.71
C ASP A 19 14.80 -10.35 -43.53
N SER A 20 16.10 -10.55 -43.30
CA SER A 20 16.89 -11.58 -43.99
C SER A 20 16.44 -13.03 -43.69
N SER A 21 15.66 -13.26 -42.63
CA SER A 21 15.20 -14.58 -42.20
C SER A 21 13.82 -14.95 -42.75
N GLY A 22 13.00 -13.95 -43.13
CA GLY A 22 11.68 -14.21 -43.69
C GLY A 22 10.73 -13.03 -43.55
N GLN A 23 9.42 -13.33 -43.60
CA GLN A 23 8.36 -12.33 -43.52
C GLN A 23 7.29 -12.78 -42.53
N VAL A 24 6.77 -11.81 -41.77
CA VAL A 24 5.67 -11.99 -40.82
C VAL A 24 4.58 -10.96 -41.06
N ARG A 25 3.33 -11.36 -40.84
CA ARG A 25 2.18 -10.46 -40.96
C ARG A 25 1.89 -9.78 -39.62
N ALA A 26 1.72 -8.46 -39.65
CA ALA A 26 1.15 -7.68 -38.55
C ALA A 26 -0.26 -7.23 -38.93
N VAL A 27 -1.24 -7.62 -38.12
CA VAL A 27 -2.66 -7.35 -38.37
C VAL A 27 -3.19 -6.35 -37.35
N PHE A 28 -3.66 -5.21 -37.82
CA PHE A 28 -4.25 -4.15 -37.00
C PHE A 28 -5.75 -4.05 -37.25
N PHE A 29 -6.55 -4.22 -36.19
CA PHE A 29 -8.01 -4.18 -36.25
C PHE A 29 -8.51 -2.78 -35.88
N ASN A 30 -9.37 -2.19 -36.71
CA ASN A 30 -9.97 -0.86 -36.56
C ASN A 30 -8.95 0.30 -36.39
N GLN A 31 -7.74 0.14 -36.91
CA GLN A 31 -6.68 1.15 -36.87
C GLN A 31 -6.32 1.59 -38.29
N GLY A 32 -7.32 2.02 -39.07
CA GLY A 32 -7.13 2.43 -40.48
C GLY A 32 -6.16 3.60 -40.65
N PHE A 33 -6.04 4.48 -39.64
CA PHE A 33 -5.10 5.61 -39.63
C PHE A 33 -3.63 5.17 -39.76
N LEU A 34 -3.31 3.91 -39.45
CA LEU A 34 -1.94 3.40 -39.57
C LEU A 34 -1.48 3.24 -41.02
N LEU A 35 -2.39 3.31 -42.00
CA LEU A 35 -2.02 3.31 -43.41
C LEU A 35 -1.14 4.52 -43.77
N ASP A 36 -1.41 5.67 -43.14
CA ASP A 36 -0.64 6.90 -43.36
C ASP A 36 0.65 6.95 -42.52
N VAL A 37 0.77 6.05 -41.54
CA VAL A 37 1.90 6.01 -40.60
C VAL A 37 2.93 4.96 -41.00
N LEU A 38 2.48 3.77 -41.39
CA LEU A 38 3.32 2.62 -41.76
C LEU A 38 3.40 2.50 -43.28
N VAL A 39 4.37 3.20 -43.87
CA VAL A 39 4.56 3.20 -45.33
C VAL A 39 5.64 2.19 -45.75
N PRO A 40 5.61 1.69 -47.00
CA PRO A 40 6.62 0.76 -47.51
C PRO A 40 8.05 1.28 -47.33
N HIS A 41 9.01 0.35 -47.18
CA HIS A 41 10.45 0.61 -47.01
C HIS A 41 10.88 1.29 -45.70
N GLN A 42 9.98 1.39 -44.71
CA GLN A 42 10.37 1.79 -43.35
C GLN A 42 10.87 0.60 -42.54
N SER A 43 11.92 0.83 -41.74
CA SER A 43 12.32 -0.09 -40.67
C SER A 43 11.41 0.12 -39.46
N VAL A 44 10.86 -0.97 -38.93
CA VAL A 44 9.95 -0.95 -37.78
C VAL A 44 10.35 -2.01 -36.76
N VAL A 45 10.16 -1.70 -35.48
CA VAL A 45 10.20 -2.67 -34.39
C VAL A 45 8.77 -3.03 -34.05
N LEU A 46 8.48 -4.33 -34.01
CA LEU A 46 7.18 -4.86 -33.60
C LEU A 46 7.33 -5.61 -32.27
N PHE A 47 6.43 -5.37 -31.34
CA PHE A 47 6.32 -6.10 -30.08
C PHE A 47 4.87 -6.50 -29.84
N GLY A 48 4.64 -7.76 -29.54
CA GLY A 48 3.29 -8.22 -29.22
C GLY A 48 3.16 -9.73 -29.32
N LYS A 49 1.93 -10.20 -29.08
CA LYS A 49 1.62 -11.61 -29.16
C LYS A 49 1.58 -12.07 -30.62
N VAL A 50 2.28 -13.17 -30.88
CA VAL A 50 2.19 -13.90 -32.15
C VAL A 50 1.16 -15.02 -31.99
N GLU A 51 0.19 -15.07 -32.91
CA GLU A 51 -0.85 -16.09 -32.94
C GLU A 51 -0.97 -16.67 -34.36
N GLU A 52 -1.44 -17.91 -34.45
CA GLU A 52 -1.81 -18.47 -35.76
C GLU A 52 -3.03 -17.75 -36.33
N GLY A 53 -2.96 -17.38 -37.62
CA GLY A 53 -4.08 -16.75 -38.31
C GLY A 53 -5.28 -17.70 -38.40
N ARG A 54 -6.48 -17.19 -38.08
CA ARG A 54 -7.76 -17.94 -38.01
C ARG A 54 -8.17 -18.73 -39.26
N PHE A 55 -7.48 -18.55 -40.39
CA PHE A 55 -7.78 -19.18 -41.68
C PHE A 55 -6.55 -19.83 -42.34
N GLY A 56 -5.60 -20.34 -41.55
CA GLY A 56 -4.46 -21.11 -42.08
C GLY A 56 -3.36 -20.27 -42.74
N GLY A 57 -3.15 -19.04 -42.26
CA GLY A 57 -2.23 -18.06 -42.86
C GLY A 57 -0.84 -17.98 -42.24
N GLY A 58 -0.45 -18.96 -41.41
CA GLY A 58 0.79 -18.92 -40.63
C GLY A 58 0.72 -18.02 -39.39
N LEU A 59 1.88 -17.80 -38.78
CA LEU A 59 2.03 -16.94 -37.59
C LEU A 59 1.87 -15.46 -37.97
N GLN A 60 1.11 -14.73 -37.17
CA GLN A 60 0.89 -13.29 -37.34
C GLN A 60 0.85 -12.57 -35.99
N PHE A 61 1.30 -11.32 -35.97
CA PHE A 61 1.05 -10.42 -34.86
C PHE A 61 -0.39 -9.90 -34.91
N GLN A 62 -1.08 -9.85 -33.77
CA GLN A 62 -2.39 -9.19 -33.65
C GLN A 62 -2.27 -7.92 -32.81
N ASN A 63 -2.61 -6.77 -33.42
CA ASN A 63 -2.46 -5.43 -32.84
C ASN A 63 -1.11 -5.26 -32.08
N PRO A 64 0.05 -5.57 -32.71
CA PRO A 64 1.32 -5.37 -32.03
C PRO A 64 1.54 -3.89 -31.72
N ASP A 65 2.24 -3.62 -30.63
CA ASP A 65 2.92 -2.34 -30.47
C ASP A 65 3.98 -2.20 -31.55
N TYR A 66 4.11 -0.99 -32.09
CA TYR A 66 5.09 -0.68 -33.12
C TYR A 66 5.85 0.60 -32.80
N GLU A 67 7.10 0.65 -33.24
CA GLU A 67 7.90 1.87 -33.33
C GLU A 67 8.58 1.92 -34.69
N ILE A 68 8.45 3.06 -35.37
CA ILE A 68 9.18 3.31 -36.60
C ILE A 68 10.60 3.67 -36.21
N VAL A 69 11.56 2.89 -36.71
CA VAL A 69 12.97 3.23 -36.59
C VAL A 69 13.21 4.34 -37.58
N ALA A 70 13.14 5.59 -37.12
CA ALA A 70 13.64 6.71 -37.90
C ALA A 70 15.11 6.41 -38.21
N GLU A 71 15.52 6.54 -39.48
CA GLU A 71 16.94 6.54 -39.83
C GLU A 71 17.64 7.48 -38.84
N LYS A 72 18.56 6.91 -38.04
CA LYS A 72 19.31 7.66 -37.05
C LYS A 72 19.84 8.90 -37.77
N ARG A 73 19.38 10.10 -37.40
CA ARG A 73 20.17 11.31 -37.67
C ARG A 73 21.53 11.03 -37.04
N LEU A 74 22.58 10.93 -37.86
CA LEU A 74 23.94 10.63 -37.41
C LEU A 74 24.23 11.45 -36.14
N GLY A 75 24.44 10.77 -35.01
CA GLY A 75 24.85 11.40 -33.75
C GLY A 75 24.00 11.12 -32.51
N SER A 76 22.78 10.56 -32.59
CA SER A 76 22.01 10.19 -31.40
C SER A 76 22.05 8.68 -31.14
N ASP A 77 23.02 8.23 -30.34
CA ASP A 77 23.16 6.82 -29.95
C ASP A 77 22.24 6.41 -28.78
N GLN A 78 21.19 7.20 -28.51
CA GLN A 78 20.24 6.89 -27.44
C GLN A 78 19.20 5.87 -27.93
N PRO A 79 19.00 4.74 -27.22
CA PRO A 79 17.90 3.83 -27.49
C PRO A 79 16.56 4.56 -27.34
N GLY A 80 15.59 4.20 -28.18
CA GLY A 80 14.25 4.80 -28.17
C GLY A 80 13.60 4.73 -26.79
N ILE A 81 12.72 5.67 -26.48
CA ILE A 81 11.98 5.68 -25.20
C ILE A 81 10.98 4.50 -25.17
N HIS A 82 10.56 3.99 -26.33
CA HIS A 82 9.51 2.99 -26.44
C HIS A 82 9.98 1.60 -26.88
N THR A 83 11.23 1.42 -27.32
CA THR A 83 11.81 0.13 -27.75
C THR A 83 13.33 0.09 -27.53
N GLY A 84 13.93 -1.09 -27.72
CA GLY A 84 15.39 -1.28 -27.61
C GLY A 84 15.93 -1.16 -26.18
N ARG A 85 15.05 -1.22 -25.18
CA ARG A 85 15.36 -1.17 -23.75
C ARG A 85 14.29 -1.92 -22.95
N ILE A 86 14.50 -2.05 -21.64
CA ILE A 86 13.41 -2.47 -20.74
C ILE A 86 12.37 -1.36 -20.73
N VAL A 87 11.22 -1.63 -21.35
CA VAL A 87 10.19 -0.61 -21.60
C VAL A 87 9.25 -0.50 -20.39
N PRO A 88 9.13 0.69 -19.77
CA PRO A 88 8.29 0.85 -18.58
C PRO A 88 6.81 0.79 -18.96
N VAL A 89 6.04 0.04 -18.15
CA VAL A 89 4.60 -0.13 -18.32
C VAL A 89 3.88 0.77 -17.33
N TYR A 90 3.17 1.77 -17.84
CA TYR A 90 2.29 2.63 -17.04
C TYR A 90 0.83 2.25 -17.26
N GLU A 91 0.06 2.25 -16.18
CA GLU A 91 -1.39 2.11 -16.24
C GLU A 91 -2.01 3.27 -17.01
N ARG A 92 -2.99 2.97 -17.86
CA ARG A 92 -3.67 3.96 -18.69
C ARG A 92 -4.63 4.80 -17.85
N LEU A 93 -4.58 6.12 -18.00
CA LEU A 93 -5.47 7.06 -17.29
C LEU A 93 -6.46 7.68 -18.28
N GLY A 94 -7.62 7.03 -18.47
CA GLY A 94 -8.65 7.49 -19.40
C GLY A 94 -8.14 7.62 -20.84
N THR A 95 -8.07 8.85 -21.36
CA THR A 95 -7.52 9.14 -22.70
C THR A 95 -5.99 9.17 -22.74
N VAL A 96 -5.32 9.26 -21.59
CA VAL A 96 -3.86 9.32 -21.50
C VAL A 96 -3.28 7.91 -21.60
N THR A 97 -2.64 7.63 -22.75
CA THR A 97 -2.06 6.31 -23.05
C THR A 97 -0.75 6.06 -22.27
N SER A 98 -0.38 4.79 -22.07
CA SER A 98 0.91 4.41 -21.48
C SER A 98 2.11 5.05 -22.21
N LYS A 99 2.01 5.17 -23.55
CA LYS A 99 3.00 5.86 -24.39
C LYS A 99 3.13 7.35 -24.05
N MET A 100 2.00 8.04 -23.81
CA MET A 100 2.00 9.45 -23.41
C MET A 100 2.60 9.62 -22.01
N ILE A 101 2.18 8.80 -21.03
CA ILE A 101 2.73 8.83 -19.67
C ILE A 101 4.24 8.60 -19.71
N ARG A 102 4.72 7.61 -20.46
CA ARG A 102 6.15 7.34 -20.60
C ARG A 102 6.93 8.53 -21.14
N ARG A 103 6.41 9.26 -22.13
CA ARG A 103 7.04 10.48 -22.65
C ARG A 103 7.10 11.59 -21.60
N ILE A 104 5.99 11.80 -20.89
CA ILE A 104 5.89 12.81 -19.83
C ILE A 104 6.89 12.49 -18.72
N VAL A 105 6.92 11.26 -18.22
CA VAL A 105 7.85 10.83 -17.16
C VAL A 105 9.29 10.94 -17.64
N HIS A 106 9.58 10.51 -18.87
CA HIS A 106 10.94 10.63 -19.42
C HIS A 106 11.40 12.09 -19.54
N ALA A 107 10.52 12.99 -19.98
CA ALA A 107 10.82 14.41 -20.03
C ALA A 107 11.02 14.99 -18.62
N ALA A 108 10.12 14.66 -17.69
CA ALA A 108 10.23 15.12 -16.30
C ALA A 108 11.55 14.67 -15.65
N LEU A 109 11.96 13.42 -15.86
CA LEU A 109 13.23 12.90 -15.31
C LEU A 109 14.47 13.59 -15.87
N LYS A 110 14.43 14.09 -17.11
CA LYS A 110 15.52 14.88 -17.69
C LYS A 110 15.70 16.24 -17.05
N GLU A 111 14.61 16.80 -16.50
CA GLU A 111 14.64 18.07 -15.77
C GLU A 111 15.02 17.90 -14.29
N VAL A 112 15.11 16.66 -13.79
CA VAL A 112 15.57 16.41 -12.42
C VAL A 112 17.08 16.66 -12.36
N PRO A 113 17.56 17.53 -11.45
CA PRO A 113 18.97 17.83 -11.34
C PRO A 113 19.75 16.63 -10.78
N PHE A 114 20.99 16.46 -11.22
CA PHE A 114 21.85 15.36 -10.77
C PHE A 114 22.16 15.45 -9.26
N ASP A 115 22.25 16.65 -8.72
CA ASP A 115 22.46 16.95 -7.30
C ASP A 115 21.14 17.06 -6.52
N LEU A 116 20.11 16.30 -6.94
CA LEU A 116 18.83 16.23 -6.25
C LEU A 116 19.04 15.96 -4.76
N GLU A 117 18.51 16.86 -3.93
CA GLU A 117 18.60 16.76 -2.48
C GLU A 117 18.06 15.40 -2.00
N ASP A 118 18.91 14.70 -1.25
CA ASP A 118 18.58 13.42 -0.64
C ASP A 118 18.03 13.66 0.78
N PRO A 119 16.76 13.33 1.03
CA PRO A 119 16.17 13.52 2.34
C PRO A 119 16.65 12.51 3.39
N LEU A 120 17.22 11.38 2.96
CA LEU A 120 17.79 10.41 3.89
C LEU A 120 19.17 10.91 4.34
N PRO A 121 19.45 10.88 5.67
CA PRO A 121 20.78 11.18 6.15
C PRO A 121 21.84 10.30 5.49
N ASP A 122 22.99 10.89 5.16
CA ASP A 122 24.10 10.18 4.49
C ASP A 122 24.61 8.96 5.28
N GLU A 123 24.51 8.99 6.60
CA GLU A 123 24.83 7.86 7.47
C GLU A 123 23.89 6.67 7.21
N VAL A 124 22.59 6.92 7.17
CA VAL A 124 21.56 5.88 6.90
C VAL A 124 21.75 5.31 5.51
N ARG A 125 21.97 6.17 4.50
CA ARG A 125 22.21 5.74 3.12
C ARG A 125 23.43 4.83 3.01
N ARG A 126 24.54 5.18 3.68
CA ARG A 126 25.78 4.38 3.69
C ARG A 126 25.61 3.06 4.43
N GLU A 127 25.00 3.07 5.61
CA GLU A 127 24.78 1.87 6.42
C GLU A 127 23.86 0.87 5.70
N CYS A 128 22.78 1.36 5.10
CA CYS A 128 21.82 0.53 4.36
C CYS A 128 22.23 0.26 2.90
N LYS A 129 23.40 0.74 2.45
CA LYS A 129 23.92 0.60 1.08
C LYS A 129 22.93 1.01 0.00
N LEU A 130 22.23 2.13 0.23
CA LEU A 130 21.22 2.62 -0.69
C LEU A 130 21.84 3.55 -1.74
N VAL A 131 21.36 3.45 -2.98
CA VAL A 131 21.72 4.40 -4.04
C VAL A 131 21.21 5.81 -3.71
N ASP A 132 21.77 6.82 -4.36
CA ASP A 132 21.27 8.18 -4.28
C ASP A 132 19.88 8.31 -4.92
N ARG A 133 19.18 9.36 -4.55
CA ARG A 133 17.78 9.58 -4.97
C ARG A 133 17.62 9.80 -6.47
N PHE A 134 18.55 10.53 -7.10
CA PHE A 134 18.52 10.79 -8.54
C PHE A 134 18.64 9.47 -9.32
N SER A 135 19.62 8.64 -8.98
CA SER A 135 19.82 7.31 -9.57
C SER A 135 18.62 6.41 -9.34
N ALA A 136 18.04 6.42 -8.13
CA ALA A 136 16.88 5.61 -7.80
C ALA A 136 15.66 5.96 -8.66
N LEU A 137 15.34 7.24 -8.83
CA LEU A 137 14.22 7.68 -9.67
C LEU A 137 14.43 7.29 -11.14
N ASN A 138 15.62 7.54 -11.67
CA ASN A 138 15.93 7.22 -13.06
C ASN A 138 15.89 5.72 -13.34
N GLN A 139 16.53 4.89 -12.51
CA GLN A 139 16.60 3.45 -12.73
C GLN A 139 15.29 2.73 -12.41
N ALA A 140 14.48 3.22 -11.46
CA ALA A 140 13.17 2.64 -11.18
C ALA A 140 12.22 2.82 -12.37
N HIS A 141 12.31 3.97 -13.06
CA HIS A 141 11.48 4.26 -14.22
C HIS A 141 12.07 3.80 -15.54
N PHE A 142 13.39 3.89 -15.75
CA PHE A 142 14.07 3.57 -17.00
C PHE A 142 15.37 2.81 -16.71
N PRO A 143 15.26 1.53 -16.28
CA PRO A 143 16.43 0.74 -15.93
C PRO A 143 17.34 0.50 -17.13
N ASP A 144 18.61 0.20 -16.83
CA ASP A 144 19.61 -0.13 -17.83
C ASP A 144 19.26 -1.45 -18.55
N THR A 145 19.72 -1.60 -19.79
CA THR A 145 19.43 -2.78 -20.61
C THR A 145 19.92 -4.09 -19.98
N GLY A 146 20.98 -4.04 -19.14
CA GLY A 146 21.51 -5.18 -18.41
C GLY A 146 20.82 -5.46 -17.06
N ALA A 147 19.81 -4.69 -16.68
CA ALA A 147 19.12 -4.90 -15.41
C ALA A 147 18.36 -6.22 -15.39
N SER A 148 18.35 -6.88 -14.23
CA SER A 148 17.63 -8.13 -14.04
C SER A 148 16.11 -7.89 -14.05
N ILE A 149 15.43 -8.43 -15.06
CA ILE A 149 13.97 -8.37 -15.17
C ILE A 149 13.31 -9.05 -13.96
N ASP A 150 13.89 -10.13 -13.45
CA ASP A 150 13.38 -10.83 -12.27
C ASP A 150 13.46 -9.97 -11.00
N GLU A 151 14.55 -9.22 -10.81
CA GLU A 151 14.67 -8.30 -9.68
C GLU A 151 13.68 -7.14 -9.79
N LEU A 152 13.51 -6.58 -10.99
CA LEU A 152 12.54 -5.51 -11.26
C LEU A 152 11.11 -5.98 -10.93
N ASN A 153 10.74 -7.18 -11.36
CA ASN A 153 9.42 -7.78 -11.10
C ASN A 153 9.17 -8.08 -9.62
N ARG A 154 10.23 -8.38 -8.86
CA ARG A 154 10.16 -8.63 -7.41
C ARG A 154 10.34 -7.38 -6.56
N PHE A 155 10.42 -6.20 -7.17
CA PHE A 155 10.70 -4.92 -6.49
C PHE A 155 12.02 -4.95 -5.69
N ALA A 156 13.01 -5.65 -6.22
CA ALA A 156 14.26 -5.97 -5.52
C ALA A 156 15.49 -5.27 -6.08
N SER A 157 15.36 -4.50 -7.16
CA SER A 157 16.46 -3.67 -7.68
C SER A 157 16.92 -2.64 -6.64
N LEU A 158 18.18 -2.19 -6.72
CA LEU A 158 18.72 -1.18 -5.79
C LEU A 158 17.88 0.10 -5.77
N ALA A 159 17.41 0.54 -6.95
CA ALA A 159 16.54 1.69 -7.11
C ALA A 159 15.18 1.51 -6.39
N GLN A 160 14.49 0.39 -6.63
CA GLN A 160 13.20 0.11 -5.98
C GLN A 160 13.36 -0.05 -4.47
N ARG A 161 14.38 -0.81 -4.01
CA ARG A 161 14.67 -0.96 -2.58
C ARG A 161 14.92 0.38 -1.90
N ARG A 162 15.66 1.27 -2.56
CA ARG A 162 15.91 2.63 -2.07
C ARG A 162 14.60 3.42 -1.90
N LEU A 163 13.74 3.44 -2.92
CA LEU A 163 12.48 4.18 -2.86
C LEU A 163 11.52 3.61 -1.81
N ILE A 164 11.42 2.28 -1.73
CA ILE A 164 10.63 1.58 -0.70
C ILE A 164 11.15 1.91 0.70
N PHE A 165 12.48 1.90 0.88
CA PHE A 165 13.09 2.27 2.15
C PHE A 165 12.82 3.72 2.51
N GLU A 166 12.96 4.66 1.56
CA GLU A 166 12.71 6.09 1.77
C GLU A 166 11.28 6.32 2.28
N GLU A 167 10.28 5.71 1.62
CA GLU A 167 8.88 5.80 2.05
C GLU A 167 8.68 5.22 3.46
N PHE A 168 9.22 4.03 3.73
CA PHE A 168 9.08 3.39 5.03
C PHE A 168 9.81 4.16 6.14
N PHE A 169 10.98 4.74 5.84
CA PHE A 169 11.75 5.56 6.77
C PHE A 169 10.92 6.76 7.23
N PHE A 170 10.31 7.49 6.29
CA PHE A 170 9.47 8.63 6.64
C PHE A 170 8.20 8.24 7.38
N PHE A 171 7.59 7.11 7.02
CA PHE A 171 6.47 6.56 7.77
C PHE A 171 6.86 6.26 9.23
N GLN A 172 8.00 5.59 9.44
CA GLN A 172 8.51 5.28 10.78
C GLN A 172 8.93 6.53 11.56
N LEU A 173 9.51 7.52 10.89
CA LEU A 173 9.86 8.81 11.50
C LEU A 173 8.61 9.52 12.03
N GLY A 174 7.52 9.53 11.26
CA GLY A 174 6.23 10.06 11.69
C GLY A 174 5.66 9.34 12.91
N LEU A 175 5.76 8.00 12.95
CA LEU A 175 5.35 7.21 14.11
C LEU A 175 6.22 7.47 15.34
N ALA A 176 7.54 7.56 15.16
CA ALA A 176 8.50 7.86 16.21
C ALA A 176 8.23 9.25 16.80
N GLU A 177 7.95 10.25 15.97
CA GLU A 177 7.62 11.60 16.43
C GLU A 177 6.29 11.63 17.22
N ARG A 178 5.26 10.92 16.74
CA ARG A 178 3.99 10.77 17.47
C ARG A 178 4.20 10.06 18.81
N ARG A 179 5.06 9.04 18.85
CA ARG A 179 5.42 8.33 20.08
C ARG A 179 6.16 9.24 21.04
N ARG A 180 7.14 10.02 20.56
CA ARG A 180 7.88 11.01 21.36
C ARG A 180 6.94 12.03 22.01
N LYS A 181 6.00 12.60 21.25
CA LYS A 181 4.96 13.50 21.78
C LYS A 181 4.10 12.83 22.85
N THR A 182 3.71 11.58 22.62
CA THR A 182 2.93 10.79 23.60
C THR A 182 3.73 10.50 24.87
N ASP A 183 5.02 10.17 24.73
CA ASP A 183 5.91 9.84 25.84
C ASP A 183 6.35 11.07 26.64
N ALA A 184 6.36 12.24 26.02
CA ALA A 184 6.56 13.53 26.67
C ALA A 184 5.35 13.93 27.52
N ALA A 185 4.13 13.50 27.15
CA ALA A 185 2.95 13.72 27.98
C ALA A 185 3.10 13.00 29.33
N ARG A 186 2.70 13.70 30.40
CA ARG A 186 2.71 13.16 31.76
C ARG A 186 1.28 12.93 32.21
N LYS A 187 1.03 11.75 32.77
CA LYS A 187 -0.25 11.46 33.43
C LYS A 187 -0.33 12.30 34.71
N PRO A 188 -1.48 12.95 34.97
CA PRO A 188 -1.68 13.66 36.23
C PRO A 188 -1.91 12.71 37.42
N HIS A 189 -2.23 11.43 37.15
CA HIS A 189 -2.53 10.43 38.16
C HIS A 189 -1.51 9.30 38.16
N LYS A 190 -1.15 8.84 39.36
CA LYS A 190 -0.40 7.61 39.58
C LYS A 190 -1.40 6.47 39.78
N ILE A 191 -1.16 5.34 39.09
CA ILE A 191 -1.93 4.11 39.29
C ILE A 191 -1.21 3.28 40.33
N ASP A 192 -1.85 3.05 41.48
CA ASP A 192 -1.37 2.15 42.51
C ASP A 192 -2.07 0.79 42.43
N ILE A 193 -1.34 -0.28 42.78
CA ILE A 193 -1.85 -1.65 42.79
C ILE A 193 -1.78 -2.17 44.22
N ASN A 194 -2.92 -2.57 44.76
CA ASN A 194 -3.06 -3.06 46.13
C ASN A 194 -4.00 -4.28 46.19
N ASP A 195 -4.13 -4.88 47.37
CA ASP A 195 -4.95 -6.09 47.55
C ASP A 195 -6.46 -5.84 47.38
N ARG A 196 -6.92 -4.59 47.47
CA ARG A 196 -8.31 -4.23 47.16
C ARG A 196 -8.58 -4.41 45.66
N ILE A 197 -7.68 -3.97 44.78
CA ILE A 197 -7.80 -4.19 43.33
C ILE A 197 -7.78 -5.68 42.99
N ARG A 198 -6.90 -6.45 43.64
CA ARG A 198 -6.83 -7.90 43.45
C ARG A 198 -8.14 -8.59 43.84
N ARG A 199 -8.73 -8.23 44.98
CA ARG A 199 -10.03 -8.75 45.44
C ARG A 199 -11.16 -8.36 44.50
N ALA A 200 -11.19 -7.12 44.04
CA ALA A 200 -12.21 -6.65 43.10
C ALA A 200 -12.11 -7.38 41.74
N ALA A 201 -10.89 -7.63 41.23
CA ALA A 201 -10.69 -8.46 40.04
C ALA A 201 -11.21 -9.89 40.23
N LEU A 202 -10.94 -10.51 41.38
CA LEU A 202 -11.44 -11.86 41.70
C LEU A 202 -12.96 -11.92 41.82
N SER A 203 -13.62 -10.87 42.33
CA SER A 203 -15.09 -10.84 42.42
C SER A 203 -15.81 -10.75 41.09
N VAL A 204 -15.13 -10.30 40.04
CA VAL A 204 -15.69 -10.08 38.70
C VAL A 204 -15.36 -11.24 37.75
N LEU A 205 -14.36 -12.06 38.08
CA LEU A 205 -13.89 -13.16 37.24
C LEU A 205 -14.74 -14.42 37.39
N PRO A 206 -15.46 -14.86 36.35
CA PRO A 206 -16.26 -16.08 36.41
C PRO A 206 -15.45 -17.36 36.14
N PHE A 207 -14.17 -17.25 35.79
CA PHE A 207 -13.28 -18.36 35.46
C PHE A 207 -11.82 -18.01 35.79
N ARG A 208 -10.95 -19.03 35.74
CA ARG A 208 -9.51 -18.85 35.89
C ARG A 208 -8.90 -18.34 34.58
N LEU A 209 -8.15 -17.24 34.65
CA LEU A 209 -7.42 -16.71 33.50
C LEU A 209 -6.38 -17.71 32.98
N THR A 210 -6.20 -17.73 31.66
CA THR A 210 -5.12 -18.48 30.99
C THR A 210 -3.75 -17.87 31.31
N LYS A 211 -2.67 -18.58 30.99
CA LYS A 211 -1.29 -18.07 31.18
C LYS A 211 -1.07 -16.77 30.39
N ASP A 212 -1.51 -16.73 29.14
CA ASP A 212 -1.35 -15.57 28.27
C ASP A 212 -2.17 -14.37 28.74
N GLN A 213 -3.42 -14.60 29.18
CA GLN A 213 -4.25 -13.52 29.75
C GLN A 213 -3.60 -12.91 31.01
N LYS A 214 -2.96 -13.72 31.86
CA LYS A 214 -2.23 -13.24 33.04
C LYS A 214 -0.99 -12.43 32.64
N LEU A 215 -0.22 -12.91 31.65
CA LEU A 215 0.97 -12.21 31.15
C LEU A 215 0.60 -10.84 30.58
N VAL A 216 -0.38 -10.81 29.68
CA VAL A 216 -0.86 -9.58 29.05
C VAL A 216 -1.45 -8.61 30.07
N LEU A 217 -2.22 -9.10 31.04
CA LEU A 217 -2.73 -8.25 32.11
C LEU A 217 -1.60 -7.64 32.95
N LYS A 218 -0.55 -8.41 33.26
CA LYS A 218 0.63 -7.90 33.97
C LYS A 218 1.31 -6.79 33.16
N GLU A 219 1.44 -6.94 31.85
CA GLU A 219 2.01 -5.90 30.99
C GLU A 219 1.17 -4.63 30.93
N ILE A 220 -0.16 -4.77 30.79
CA ILE A 220 -1.11 -3.66 30.82
C ILE A 220 -0.98 -2.90 32.14
N VAL A 221 -1.03 -3.61 33.27
CA VAL A 221 -0.92 -2.99 34.60
C VAL A 221 0.43 -2.30 34.77
N ALA A 222 1.54 -2.95 34.40
CA ALA A 222 2.87 -2.35 34.50
C ALA A 222 2.98 -1.07 33.65
N ASP A 223 2.32 -1.00 32.50
CA ASP A 223 2.31 0.20 31.65
C ASP A 223 1.37 1.29 32.17
N MET A 224 0.23 0.91 32.76
CA MET A 224 -0.66 1.82 33.47
C MET A 224 0.04 2.53 34.63
N GLN A 225 0.96 1.85 35.34
CA GLN A 225 1.73 2.40 36.45
C GLN A 225 2.82 3.41 36.04
N LYS A 226 3.20 3.49 34.76
CA LYS A 226 4.20 4.46 34.29
C LYS A 226 3.66 5.90 34.32
N THR A 227 4.55 6.88 34.43
CA THR A 227 4.24 8.32 34.44
C THR A 227 3.74 8.88 33.10
N ARG A 228 3.87 8.12 32.01
CA ARG A 228 3.42 8.48 30.65
C ARG A 228 2.17 7.70 30.23
N PRO A 229 1.29 8.23 29.38
CA PRO A 229 0.11 7.52 28.84
C PRO A 229 0.43 6.11 28.33
N MET A 230 -0.47 5.16 28.60
CA MET A 230 -0.41 3.82 28.01
C MET A 230 -1.07 3.85 26.62
N ASN A 231 -0.38 3.37 25.60
CA ASN A 231 -0.93 3.17 24.26
C ASN A 231 -0.56 1.75 23.79
N ARG A 232 -1.51 0.82 23.90
CA ARG A 232 -1.29 -0.61 23.64
C ARG A 232 -2.39 -1.18 22.76
N LEU A 233 -1.99 -2.09 21.88
CA LEU A 233 -2.89 -2.95 21.12
C LEU A 233 -2.99 -4.31 21.81
N LEU A 234 -4.18 -4.66 22.30
CA LEU A 234 -4.49 -6.00 22.78
C LEU A 234 -4.95 -6.87 21.60
N GLN A 235 -4.05 -7.70 21.08
CA GLN A 235 -4.33 -8.58 19.95
C GLN A 235 -4.57 -10.03 20.42
N GLY A 236 -5.49 -10.71 19.76
CA GLY A 236 -5.80 -12.12 19.97
C GLY A 236 -7.00 -12.57 19.16
N ASP A 237 -7.14 -13.88 18.94
CA ASP A 237 -8.20 -14.46 18.12
C ASP A 237 -9.61 -14.24 18.70
N VAL A 238 -10.64 -14.45 17.89
CA VAL A 238 -12.03 -14.43 18.37
C VAL A 238 -12.18 -15.49 19.47
N GLY A 239 -12.80 -15.12 20.60
CA GLY A 239 -12.97 -16.01 21.75
C GLY A 239 -11.78 -16.09 22.73
N SER A 240 -10.61 -15.49 22.44
CA SER A 240 -9.43 -15.51 23.34
C SER A 240 -9.59 -14.74 24.66
N GLY A 241 -10.74 -14.11 24.90
CA GLY A 241 -11.02 -13.38 26.14
C GLY A 241 -10.46 -11.96 26.19
N LYS A 242 -10.23 -11.29 25.05
CA LYS A 242 -9.80 -9.88 25.00
C LYS A 242 -10.67 -8.96 25.87
N THR A 243 -11.99 -9.16 25.85
CA THR A 243 -12.95 -8.38 26.63
C THR A 243 -12.71 -8.49 28.14
N ILE A 244 -12.40 -9.69 28.66
CA ILE A 244 -12.15 -9.83 30.10
C ILE A 244 -10.84 -9.17 30.50
N VAL A 245 -9.79 -9.26 29.68
CA VAL A 245 -8.50 -8.59 29.93
C VAL A 245 -8.68 -7.07 29.93
N ALA A 246 -9.43 -6.52 28.96
CA ALA A 246 -9.76 -5.10 28.90
C ALA A 246 -10.57 -4.64 30.13
N LEU A 247 -11.58 -5.43 30.55
CA LEU A 247 -12.37 -5.13 31.74
C LEU A 247 -11.52 -5.13 33.02
N LEU A 248 -10.58 -6.06 33.17
CA LEU A 248 -9.68 -6.07 34.31
C LEU A 248 -8.76 -4.85 34.34
N GLY A 249 -8.24 -4.43 33.17
CA GLY A 249 -7.51 -3.16 33.05
C GLY A 249 -8.36 -1.95 33.42
N ALA A 250 -9.61 -1.91 32.95
CA ALA A 250 -10.58 -0.88 33.34
C ALA A 250 -10.83 -0.86 34.85
N LEU A 251 -10.95 -2.04 35.47
CA LEU A 251 -11.18 -2.19 36.89
C LEU A 251 -10.01 -1.62 37.72
N VAL A 252 -8.77 -1.79 37.26
CA VAL A 252 -7.60 -1.15 37.88
C VAL A 252 -7.73 0.39 37.88
N ALA A 253 -8.13 0.99 36.76
CA ALA A 253 -8.34 2.43 36.67
C ALA A 253 -9.49 2.90 37.58
N MET A 254 -10.63 2.19 37.56
CA MET A 254 -11.81 2.53 38.38
C MET A 254 -11.55 2.41 39.88
N GLU A 255 -10.76 1.42 40.32
CA GLU A 255 -10.34 1.29 41.71
C GLU A 255 -9.40 2.41 42.17
N ASN A 256 -8.67 3.04 41.23
CA ASN A 256 -7.88 4.24 41.45
C ASN A 256 -8.70 5.54 41.34
N GLY A 257 -10.03 5.46 41.32
CA GLY A 257 -10.93 6.62 41.31
C GLY A 257 -11.09 7.28 39.94
N LEU A 258 -10.66 6.62 38.87
CA LEU A 258 -10.76 7.15 37.51
C LEU A 258 -12.00 6.61 36.78
N GLN A 259 -12.55 7.40 35.87
CA GLN A 259 -13.58 6.94 34.95
C GLN A 259 -12.96 6.19 33.77
N VAL A 260 -13.70 5.22 33.23
CA VAL A 260 -13.28 4.45 32.04
C VAL A 260 -14.37 4.52 30.98
N ALA A 261 -13.96 4.84 29.76
CA ALA A 261 -14.80 4.74 28.57
C ALA A 261 -14.39 3.52 27.75
N MET A 262 -15.35 2.63 27.47
CA MET A 262 -15.19 1.53 26.52
C MET A 262 -15.93 1.89 25.23
N MET A 263 -15.18 2.07 24.14
CA MET A 263 -15.72 2.47 22.85
C MET A 263 -15.89 1.26 21.93
N SER A 264 -16.91 1.33 21.06
CA SER A 264 -17.28 0.29 20.10
C SER A 264 -17.62 0.94 18.76
N PRO A 265 -17.33 0.30 17.61
CA PRO A 265 -17.59 0.89 16.29
C PRO A 265 -19.08 0.97 15.93
N THR A 266 -19.93 0.17 16.57
CA THR A 266 -21.38 0.14 16.30
C THR A 266 -22.20 0.11 17.59
N GLU A 267 -23.43 0.62 17.52
CA GLU A 267 -24.37 0.64 18.66
C GLU A 267 -24.70 -0.77 19.15
N LEU A 268 -24.92 -1.72 18.23
CA LEU A 268 -25.21 -3.13 18.59
C LEU A 268 -24.07 -3.77 19.39
N LEU A 269 -22.81 -3.55 18.98
CA LEU A 269 -21.66 -4.04 19.73
C LEU A 269 -21.50 -3.30 21.07
N ALA A 270 -21.84 -2.01 21.12
CA ALA A 270 -21.81 -1.24 22.37
C ALA A 270 -22.85 -1.77 23.38
N GLU A 271 -24.08 -2.06 22.94
CA GLU A 271 -25.12 -2.73 23.74
C GLU A 271 -24.65 -4.11 24.22
N GLN A 272 -24.07 -4.92 23.34
CA GLN A 272 -23.55 -6.23 23.70
C GLN A 272 -22.45 -6.12 24.77
N HIS A 273 -21.51 -5.17 24.63
CA HIS A 273 -20.50 -4.90 25.66
C HIS A 273 -21.13 -4.41 26.96
N PHE A 274 -22.09 -3.49 26.89
CA PHE A 274 -22.79 -2.96 28.05
C PHE A 274 -23.50 -4.05 28.85
N LEU A 275 -24.29 -4.92 28.19
CA LEU A 275 -25.00 -6.01 28.86
C LEU A 275 -24.02 -6.98 29.53
N ASN A 276 -22.96 -7.38 28.83
CA ASN A 276 -21.95 -8.30 29.36
C ASN A 276 -21.17 -7.71 30.53
N VAL A 277 -20.68 -6.48 30.39
CA VAL A 277 -19.91 -5.80 31.44
C VAL A 277 -20.79 -5.48 32.65
N SER A 278 -22.03 -5.04 32.45
CA SER A 278 -22.97 -4.78 33.54
C SER A 278 -23.30 -6.05 34.33
N LYS A 279 -23.43 -7.20 33.65
CA LYS A 279 -23.61 -8.50 34.31
C LYS A 279 -22.39 -8.87 35.17
N LEU A 280 -21.18 -8.68 34.66
CA LEU A 280 -19.93 -8.96 35.37
C LEU A 280 -19.70 -8.01 36.56
N LEU A 281 -20.12 -6.75 36.44
CA LEU A 281 -19.98 -5.73 37.47
C LEU A 281 -21.18 -5.63 38.43
N LYS A 282 -22.19 -6.51 38.31
CA LYS A 282 -23.46 -6.44 39.06
C LYS A 282 -23.28 -6.34 40.59
N HIS A 283 -22.27 -7.02 41.13
CA HIS A 283 -21.96 -7.02 42.57
C HIS A 283 -20.81 -6.08 42.95
N SER A 284 -20.33 -5.30 41.98
CA SER A 284 -19.35 -4.26 42.22
C SER A 284 -20.05 -2.95 42.58
N ARG A 285 -19.28 -2.01 43.14
CA ARG A 285 -19.75 -0.64 43.39
C ARG A 285 -19.74 0.26 42.15
N PHE A 286 -19.28 -0.24 41.00
CA PHE A 286 -19.12 0.56 39.80
C PHE A 286 -20.40 0.59 39.00
N LYS A 287 -20.81 1.80 38.59
CA LYS A 287 -21.98 2.01 37.74
C LYS A 287 -21.54 1.97 36.28
N THR A 288 -22.20 1.14 35.49
CA THR A 288 -22.06 1.11 34.04
C THR A 288 -23.17 1.92 33.39
N VAL A 289 -22.84 2.65 32.33
CA VAL A 289 -23.81 3.42 31.54
C VAL A 289 -23.49 3.22 30.06
N LEU A 290 -24.53 3.13 29.24
CA LEU A 290 -24.43 3.08 27.79
C LEU A 290 -24.75 4.46 27.22
N VAL A 291 -23.92 4.93 26.28
CA VAL A 291 -24.15 6.17 25.52
C VAL A 291 -24.08 5.85 24.04
N THR A 292 -25.20 5.99 23.32
CA THR A 292 -25.28 5.79 21.86
C THR A 292 -25.76 7.06 21.14
N GLY A 293 -25.62 7.09 19.82
CA GLY A 293 -26.05 8.22 18.99
C GLY A 293 -27.57 8.38 18.97
N THR A 294 -28.28 7.26 19.06
CA THR A 294 -29.75 7.15 19.09
C THR A 294 -30.41 7.59 20.40
N MET A 295 -29.66 7.76 21.50
CA MET A 295 -30.23 8.25 22.76
C MET A 295 -30.67 9.71 22.68
N ASN A 296 -31.86 10.00 23.21
CA ASN A 296 -32.36 11.36 23.33
C ASN A 296 -31.48 12.22 24.27
N ALA A 297 -31.55 13.55 24.12
CA ALA A 297 -30.68 14.47 24.85
C ALA A 297 -30.87 14.42 26.39
N LYS A 298 -32.06 14.05 26.87
CA LYS A 298 -32.39 13.99 28.30
C LYS A 298 -31.72 12.77 28.97
N ASP A 299 -31.78 11.62 28.31
CA ASP A 299 -31.18 10.37 28.80
C ASP A 299 -29.66 10.40 28.69
N ARG A 300 -29.14 11.07 27.64
CA ARG A 300 -27.71 11.35 27.52
C ARG A 300 -27.19 12.23 28.67
N ARG A 301 -27.90 13.30 29.05
CA ARG A 301 -27.50 14.17 30.18
C ARG A 301 -27.52 13.47 31.55
N LYS A 302 -28.42 12.51 31.76
CA LYS A 302 -28.47 11.71 32.99
C LYS A 302 -27.36 10.65 33.09
N SER A 303 -26.68 10.40 31.98
CA SER A 303 -25.66 9.36 31.85
C SER A 303 -24.25 9.85 32.22
N TRP A 304 -24.04 11.18 32.24
CA TRP A 304 -22.83 11.86 32.71
C TRP A 304 -22.96 12.22 34.18
#